data_AF-A0A3D3NUB1-F1
#
_entry.id   AF-A0A3D3NUB1-F1
#
_cell.length_a   1.000
_cell.length_b   1.000
_cell.length_c   1.000
_cell.angle_alpha   90.00
_cell.angle_beta   90.00
_cell.angle_gamma   90.00
#
_symmetry.space_group_name_H-M   'P 1'
#
loop_
_entity.id
_entity.type
_entity.pdbx_description
1 polymer ?
#
loop_
_entity_poly.entity_id
_entity_poly.type
_entity_poly.pdbx_seq_one_letter_code
_entity_poly.pdbx_strand_id
1 'polypeptide(L)'
;LFRSRKDALESLLGPERAPGAPLEQRHRDLARSAQAMYEEAFFAMLRALHASYQCPRLALSGGCAMNSVANGKVYLNSPFQSLYLPAAAGDAGGAIGSAMVVARQFHNGEPQVANRERFVMDHAYTGPQSSDEEIRALLKTRAADLAAENCATQRCDDETALCQTTAQAITEGKVIGWFQGRMEWGPRALGNRSILGDPRRADMKDILNLKIKRRESFRPFAPSILREHVHEWFEQDDDVPFMMQVFQVREDKRPLVPATTHVDGSGRLQTVHAHTNPRYHRLISAFHALTSVPMVLNTSFNENEPVVCRPEEALDCFLRTKMDVLVLGDWMIRR
;
A
#
# COMPACT_ATOMS: atom_id res chain seq x y z
N LEU A 1 -15.32 -21.37 26.41
CA LEU A 1 -14.19 -21.39 25.44
C LEU A 1 -13.53 -20.02 25.27
N PHE A 2 -14.24 -18.93 24.98
CA PHE A 2 -13.60 -17.60 24.84
C PHE A 2 -13.15 -16.96 26.17
N ARG A 3 -13.98 -16.98 27.22
CA ARG A 3 -13.59 -16.45 28.55
C ARG A 3 -12.41 -17.20 29.17
N SER A 4 -12.44 -18.54 29.15
CA SER A 4 -11.35 -19.38 29.68
C SER A 4 -10.01 -19.18 28.96
N ARG A 5 -10.03 -18.77 27.68
CA ARG A 5 -8.80 -18.43 26.93
C ARG A 5 -8.29 -17.03 27.26
N LYS A 6 -9.19 -16.08 27.56
CA LYS A 6 -8.81 -14.73 28.00
C LYS A 6 -8.08 -14.80 29.34
N ASP A 7 -8.63 -15.50 30.32
CA ASP A 7 -8.03 -15.61 31.66
C ASP A 7 -6.63 -16.25 31.60
N ALA A 8 -6.45 -17.27 30.76
CA ALA A 8 -5.14 -17.91 30.55
C ALA A 8 -4.13 -16.97 29.87
N LEU A 9 -4.56 -16.19 28.88
CA LEU A 9 -3.69 -15.21 28.21
C LEU A 9 -3.33 -14.05 29.13
N GLU A 10 -4.28 -13.56 29.94
CA GLU A 10 -4.01 -12.50 30.92
C GLU A 10 -3.08 -12.99 32.02
N SER A 11 -3.22 -14.24 32.46
CA SER A 11 -2.28 -14.86 33.40
C SER A 11 -0.86 -15.01 32.82
N LEU A 12 -0.73 -15.24 31.52
CA LEU A 12 0.56 -15.47 30.86
C LEU A 12 1.23 -14.17 30.41
N LEU A 13 0.48 -13.25 29.82
CA LEU A 13 0.96 -12.05 29.13
C LEU A 13 0.66 -10.76 29.90
N GLY A 14 -0.07 -10.86 31.00
CA GLY A 14 -0.58 -9.72 31.75
C GLY A 14 -1.89 -9.17 31.20
N PRO A 15 -2.49 -8.17 31.87
CA PRO A 15 -3.81 -7.65 31.54
C PRO A 15 -3.82 -6.97 30.17
N GLU A 16 -4.98 -7.07 29.51
CA GLU A 16 -5.31 -6.36 28.27
C GLU A 16 -5.11 -4.84 28.42
N ARG A 17 -4.51 -4.21 27.39
CA ARG A 17 -4.35 -2.75 27.38
C ARG A 17 -5.70 -2.09 27.14
N ALA A 18 -6.14 -1.25 28.09
CA ALA A 18 -7.36 -0.47 27.93
C ALA A 18 -7.27 0.53 26.74
N PRO A 19 -8.39 0.86 26.08
CA PRO A 19 -8.42 1.92 25.07
C PRO A 19 -7.85 3.24 25.62
N GLY A 20 -6.99 3.91 24.85
CA GLY A 20 -6.34 5.17 25.25
C GLY A 20 -5.18 5.05 26.27
N ALA A 21 -4.98 3.90 26.92
CA ALA A 21 -3.87 3.72 27.86
C ALA A 21 -2.49 3.73 27.14
N PRO A 22 -1.41 4.20 27.79
CA PRO A 22 -0.11 4.34 27.17
C PRO A 22 0.49 3.01 26.68
N LEU A 23 1.29 3.08 25.63
CA LEU A 23 2.06 1.94 25.11
C LEU A 23 3.38 1.76 25.89
N GLU A 24 3.29 0.99 26.96
CA GLU A 24 4.44 0.54 27.77
C GLU A 24 5.38 -0.43 27.04
N GLN A 25 6.59 -0.59 27.57
CA GLN A 25 7.62 -1.49 27.03
C GLN A 25 7.13 -2.95 26.95
N ARG A 26 6.37 -3.44 27.95
CA ARG A 26 5.80 -4.80 27.94
C ARG A 26 4.98 -5.09 26.68
N HIS A 27 4.20 -4.11 26.19
CA HIS A 27 3.38 -4.29 25.00
C HIS A 27 4.25 -4.43 23.73
N ARG A 28 5.38 -3.71 23.69
CA ARG A 28 6.35 -3.77 22.59
C ARG A 28 7.08 -5.11 22.61
N ASP A 29 7.48 -5.57 23.78
CA ASP A 29 8.16 -6.87 23.97
C ASP A 29 7.23 -8.03 23.60
N LEU A 30 5.95 -7.97 24.00
CA LEU A 30 4.94 -8.94 23.60
C LEU A 30 4.74 -8.96 22.07
N ALA A 31 4.57 -7.79 21.45
CA ALA A 31 4.42 -7.70 19.99
C ALA A 31 5.64 -8.24 19.24
N ARG A 32 6.85 -7.89 19.69
CA ARG A 32 8.11 -8.40 19.12
C ARG A 32 8.21 -9.91 19.28
N SER A 33 7.90 -10.44 20.47
CA SER A 33 8.00 -11.87 20.77
C SER A 33 7.00 -12.69 19.96
N ALA A 34 5.76 -12.19 19.81
CA ALA A 34 4.75 -12.80 18.96
C ALA A 34 5.19 -12.83 17.48
N GLN A 35 5.76 -11.73 16.96
CA GLN A 35 6.31 -11.70 15.60
C GLN A 35 7.48 -12.67 15.44
N ALA A 36 8.39 -12.74 16.41
CA ALA A 36 9.54 -13.66 16.37
C ALA A 36 9.09 -15.13 16.36
N MET A 37 8.14 -15.50 17.23
CA MET A 37 7.58 -16.85 17.21
C MET A 37 6.79 -17.16 15.94
N TYR A 38 6.04 -16.18 15.42
CA TYR A 38 5.38 -16.33 14.13
C TYR A 38 6.40 -16.66 13.03
N GLU A 39 7.50 -15.90 12.94
CA GLU A 39 8.57 -16.15 11.96
C GLU A 39 9.24 -17.52 12.15
N GLU A 40 9.52 -17.92 13.37
CA GLU A 40 10.11 -19.24 13.66
C GLU A 40 9.22 -20.38 13.15
N ALA A 41 7.94 -20.37 13.51
CA ALA A 41 6.98 -21.37 13.06
C ALA A 41 6.78 -21.31 11.53
N PHE A 42 6.66 -20.10 10.97
CA PHE A 42 6.47 -19.87 9.54
C PHE A 42 7.64 -20.43 8.72
N PHE A 43 8.88 -20.09 9.07
CA PHE A 43 10.05 -20.58 8.33
C PHE A 43 10.32 -22.07 8.56
N ALA A 44 9.96 -22.63 9.73
CA ALA A 44 9.99 -24.07 9.94
C ALA A 44 9.04 -24.80 8.97
N MET A 45 7.81 -24.30 8.81
CA MET A 45 6.86 -24.84 7.83
C MET A 45 7.35 -24.69 6.40
N LEU A 46 7.92 -23.54 6.02
CA LEU A 46 8.45 -23.33 4.67
C LEU A 46 9.62 -24.28 4.35
N ARG A 47 10.54 -24.51 5.29
CA ARG A 47 11.64 -25.47 5.11
C ARG A 47 11.12 -26.91 4.99
N ALA A 48 10.15 -27.30 5.81
CA ALA A 48 9.52 -28.62 5.72
C ALA A 48 8.79 -28.81 4.38
N LEU A 49 8.07 -27.78 3.92
CA LEU A 49 7.39 -27.78 2.62
C LEU A 49 8.40 -27.95 1.48
N HIS A 50 9.48 -27.18 1.47
CA HIS A 50 10.50 -27.30 0.44
C HIS A 50 11.21 -28.66 0.47
N ALA A 51 11.48 -29.22 1.66
CA ALA A 51 12.08 -30.55 1.78
C ALA A 51 11.20 -31.64 1.15
N SER A 52 9.88 -31.53 1.27
CA SER A 52 8.92 -32.49 0.72
C SER A 52 8.73 -32.40 -0.79
N TYR A 53 8.78 -31.20 -1.37
CA TYR A 53 8.41 -30.98 -2.79
C TYR A 53 9.57 -30.52 -3.68
N GLN A 54 10.65 -29.99 -3.11
CA GLN A 54 11.83 -29.46 -3.83
C GLN A 54 11.50 -28.45 -4.94
N CYS A 55 10.37 -27.74 -4.82
CA CYS A 55 9.95 -26.71 -5.76
C CYS A 55 10.56 -25.36 -5.33
N PRO A 56 11.28 -24.64 -6.21
CA PRO A 56 11.89 -23.35 -5.86
C PRO A 56 10.88 -22.19 -5.83
N ARG A 57 9.63 -22.43 -6.26
CA ARG A 57 8.56 -21.42 -6.35
C ARG A 57 7.56 -21.61 -5.22
N LEU A 58 7.29 -20.53 -4.49
CA LEU A 58 6.35 -20.47 -3.39
C LEU A 58 5.17 -19.55 -3.74
N ALA A 59 3.95 -20.01 -3.46
CA ALA A 59 2.77 -19.16 -3.44
C ALA A 59 2.21 -19.17 -2.03
N LEU A 60 1.89 -17.99 -1.49
CA LEU A 60 1.33 -17.83 -0.15
C LEU A 60 -0.07 -17.22 -0.20
N SER A 61 -0.96 -17.78 0.61
CA SER A 61 -2.33 -17.29 0.81
C SER A 61 -2.76 -17.56 2.27
N GLY A 62 -3.94 -17.09 2.65
CA GLY A 62 -4.45 -17.05 4.01
C GLY A 62 -4.06 -15.76 4.76
N GLY A 63 -4.80 -15.44 5.82
CA GLY A 63 -4.60 -14.19 6.58
C GLY A 63 -3.17 -14.01 7.14
N CYS A 64 -2.49 -15.10 7.46
CA CYS A 64 -1.09 -15.09 7.91
C CYS A 64 -0.12 -14.58 6.81
N ALA A 65 -0.44 -14.83 5.53
CA ALA A 65 0.35 -14.34 4.39
C ALA A 65 0.26 -12.81 4.22
N MET A 66 -0.56 -12.10 4.99
CA MET A 66 -0.54 -10.62 5.06
C MET A 66 0.61 -10.06 5.91
N ASN A 67 1.42 -10.91 6.55
CA ASN A 67 2.59 -10.50 7.32
C ASN A 67 3.77 -10.11 6.41
N SER A 68 3.79 -8.85 5.98
CA SER A 68 4.79 -8.34 5.04
C SER A 68 6.23 -8.41 5.56
N VAL A 69 6.42 -8.40 6.88
CA VAL A 69 7.75 -8.51 7.51
C VAL A 69 8.32 -9.91 7.30
N ALA A 70 7.52 -10.95 7.56
CA ALA A 70 7.92 -12.33 7.33
C ALA A 70 8.09 -12.63 5.83
N ASN A 71 7.18 -12.13 4.99
CA ASN A 71 7.24 -12.31 3.54
C ASN A 71 8.54 -11.74 2.95
N GLY A 72 8.97 -10.56 3.41
CA GLY A 72 10.22 -9.91 2.97
C GLY A 72 11.48 -10.72 3.27
N LYS A 73 11.42 -11.64 4.24
CA LYS A 73 12.54 -12.48 4.67
C LYS A 73 12.54 -13.87 4.04
N VAL A 74 11.59 -14.19 3.16
CA VAL A 74 11.46 -15.53 2.54
C VAL A 74 12.75 -15.95 1.83
N TYR A 75 13.33 -15.08 1.00
CA TYR A 75 14.57 -15.40 0.29
C TYR A 75 15.80 -15.53 1.19
N LEU A 76 15.78 -14.90 2.36
CA LEU A 76 16.89 -14.93 3.31
C LEU A 76 16.85 -16.17 4.22
N ASN A 77 15.64 -16.62 4.58
CA ASN A 77 15.44 -17.63 5.63
C ASN A 77 14.86 -18.94 5.11
N SER A 78 14.77 -19.10 3.79
CA SER A 78 14.25 -20.31 3.14
C SER A 78 14.93 -20.55 1.78
N PRO A 79 14.88 -21.79 1.25
CA PRO A 79 15.48 -22.14 -0.04
C PRO A 79 14.66 -21.69 -1.26
N PHE A 80 13.50 -21.05 -1.08
CA PHE A 80 12.67 -20.58 -2.19
C PHE A 80 13.35 -19.43 -2.93
N GLN A 81 13.18 -19.40 -4.25
CA GLN A 81 13.84 -18.44 -5.16
C GLN A 81 12.83 -17.50 -5.83
N SER A 82 11.54 -17.80 -5.72
CA SER A 82 10.46 -16.96 -6.23
C SER A 82 9.24 -17.08 -5.33
N LEU A 83 8.63 -15.94 -5.05
CA LEU A 83 7.46 -15.81 -4.20
C LEU A 83 6.33 -15.10 -4.94
N TYR A 84 5.12 -15.66 -4.88
CA TYR A 84 3.90 -14.98 -5.30
C TYR A 84 2.94 -14.79 -4.11
N LEU A 85 2.47 -13.56 -3.97
CA LEU A 85 1.51 -13.12 -2.97
C LEU A 85 0.39 -12.35 -3.68
N PRO A 86 -0.90 -12.74 -3.57
CA PRO A 86 -1.98 -11.97 -4.15
C PRO A 86 -2.27 -10.69 -3.33
N ALA A 87 -2.89 -9.69 -3.96
CA ALA A 87 -3.23 -8.40 -3.34
C ALA A 87 -4.11 -8.53 -2.08
N ALA A 88 -4.96 -9.55 -2.03
CA ALA A 88 -5.73 -9.91 -0.85
C ALA A 88 -5.54 -11.40 -0.52
N ALA A 89 -4.47 -11.71 0.21
CA ALA A 89 -4.15 -13.08 0.62
C ALA A 89 -5.10 -13.63 1.70
N GLY A 90 -5.79 -12.77 2.45
CA GLY A 90 -6.78 -13.20 3.44
C GLY A 90 -8.11 -13.66 2.83
N ASP A 91 -9.14 -13.76 3.68
CA ASP A 91 -10.46 -14.31 3.34
C ASP A 91 -11.14 -13.63 2.15
N ALA A 92 -10.90 -12.33 1.95
CA ALA A 92 -11.40 -11.60 0.79
C ALA A 92 -10.98 -12.25 -0.54
N GLY A 93 -9.78 -12.84 -0.61
CA GLY A 93 -9.30 -13.54 -1.80
C GLY A 93 -9.91 -14.92 -2.04
N GLY A 94 -10.61 -15.47 -1.04
CA GLY A 94 -11.30 -16.76 -1.16
C GLY A 94 -12.40 -16.75 -2.24
N ALA A 95 -13.00 -15.58 -2.53
CA ALA A 95 -13.98 -15.45 -3.61
C ALA A 95 -13.36 -15.70 -5.00
N ILE A 96 -12.17 -15.13 -5.26
CA ILE A 96 -11.44 -15.37 -6.52
C ILE A 96 -11.00 -16.82 -6.61
N GLY A 97 -10.44 -17.37 -5.52
CA GLY A 97 -10.03 -18.78 -5.47
C GLY A 97 -11.19 -19.74 -5.78
N SER A 98 -12.36 -19.50 -5.17
CA SER A 98 -13.58 -20.28 -5.42
C SER A 98 -14.03 -20.19 -6.88
N ALA A 99 -14.05 -18.99 -7.46
CA ALA A 99 -14.42 -18.79 -8.87
C ALA A 99 -13.44 -19.51 -9.82
N MET A 100 -12.13 -19.48 -9.54
CA MET A 100 -11.13 -20.18 -10.34
C MET A 100 -11.27 -21.71 -10.26
N VAL A 101 -11.56 -22.26 -9.08
CA VAL A 101 -11.79 -23.70 -8.90
C VAL A 101 -13.02 -24.14 -9.69
N VAL A 102 -14.14 -23.42 -9.55
CA VAL A 102 -15.39 -23.72 -10.25
C VAL A 102 -15.23 -23.57 -11.76
N ALA A 103 -14.59 -22.50 -12.23
CA ALA A 103 -14.30 -22.31 -13.65
C ALA A 103 -13.47 -23.47 -14.22
N ARG A 104 -12.46 -23.94 -13.48
CA ARG A 104 -11.65 -25.11 -13.89
C ARG A 104 -12.46 -26.41 -13.96
N GLN A 105 -13.41 -26.60 -13.05
CA GLN A 105 -14.29 -27.77 -13.03
C GLN A 105 -15.28 -27.77 -14.20
N PHE A 106 -15.88 -26.62 -14.54
CA PHE A 106 -16.82 -26.49 -15.67
C PHE A 106 -16.16 -26.74 -17.03
N HIS A 107 -14.85 -26.58 -17.14
CA HIS A 107 -14.09 -26.91 -18.35
C HIS A 107 -13.63 -28.37 -18.41
N ASN A 108 -14.23 -29.30 -17.63
CA ASN A 108 -13.88 -30.73 -17.60
C ASN A 108 -12.38 -31.03 -17.34
N GLY A 109 -11.65 -30.12 -16.70
CA GLY A 109 -10.21 -30.26 -16.54
C GLY A 109 -9.41 -30.11 -17.83
N GLU A 110 -10.05 -29.81 -18.97
CA GLU A 110 -9.36 -29.36 -20.18
C GLU A 110 -8.56 -28.12 -19.77
N PRO A 111 -7.23 -28.10 -19.99
CA PRO A 111 -6.47 -26.87 -19.80
C PRO A 111 -7.14 -25.81 -20.65
N GLN A 112 -7.55 -24.68 -20.03
CA GLN A 112 -7.99 -23.52 -20.80
C GLN A 112 -6.93 -23.28 -21.87
N VAL A 113 -7.28 -23.62 -23.12
CA VAL A 113 -6.66 -23.23 -24.37
C VAL A 113 -5.13 -23.11 -24.28
N ALA A 114 -4.41 -24.05 -24.90
CA ALA A 114 -2.95 -24.04 -25.11
C ALA A 114 -2.38 -22.79 -25.82
N ASN A 115 -3.13 -21.69 -25.90
CA ASN A 115 -2.84 -20.46 -26.63
C ASN A 115 -3.38 -19.17 -25.96
N ARG A 116 -3.83 -19.22 -24.70
CA ARG A 116 -4.09 -17.99 -23.90
C ARG A 116 -3.01 -17.87 -22.85
N GLU A 117 -2.30 -16.74 -22.85
CA GLU A 117 -1.32 -16.41 -21.80
C GLU A 117 -1.96 -16.69 -20.43
N ARG A 118 -1.26 -17.45 -19.58
CA ARG A 118 -1.74 -17.74 -18.24
C ARG A 118 -1.92 -16.42 -17.50
N PHE A 119 -3.14 -16.11 -17.09
CA PHE A 119 -3.42 -14.90 -16.32
C PHE A 119 -2.58 -14.87 -15.04
N VAL A 120 -1.84 -13.78 -14.85
CA VAL A 120 -1.15 -13.44 -13.61
C VAL A 120 -1.77 -12.13 -13.12
N MET A 121 -2.14 -12.09 -11.84
CA MET A 121 -2.55 -10.82 -11.24
C MET A 121 -1.29 -10.05 -10.87
N ASP A 122 -0.86 -9.16 -11.76
CA ASP A 122 0.28 -8.25 -11.61
C ASP A 122 -0.14 -6.84 -11.14
N HIS A 123 -1.45 -6.57 -11.11
CA HIS A 123 -2.04 -5.36 -10.55
C HIS A 123 -3.39 -5.63 -9.84
N ALA A 124 -3.82 -4.70 -9.00
CA ALA A 124 -5.06 -4.83 -8.22
C ALA A 124 -6.20 -3.88 -8.62
N TYR A 125 -6.05 -3.11 -9.71
CA TYR A 125 -7.03 -2.12 -10.17
C TYR A 125 -8.31 -2.74 -10.78
N THR A 126 -9.06 -3.51 -10.00
CA THR A 126 -10.27 -4.24 -10.43
C THR A 126 -11.57 -3.61 -9.93
N GLY A 127 -11.49 -2.62 -9.03
CA GLY A 127 -12.63 -1.91 -8.48
C GLY A 127 -13.30 -0.91 -9.44
N PRO A 128 -14.28 -0.14 -8.93
CA PRO A 128 -14.98 0.87 -9.73
C PRO A 128 -14.06 2.05 -10.10
N GLN A 129 -14.45 2.75 -11.16
CA GLN A 129 -13.84 3.99 -11.66
C GLN A 129 -14.93 5.03 -11.86
N SER A 130 -14.59 6.29 -11.65
CA SER A 130 -15.49 7.41 -11.93
C SER A 130 -15.16 8.09 -13.26
N SER A 131 -16.18 8.63 -13.92
CA SER A 131 -16.04 9.39 -15.15
C SER A 131 -15.73 10.87 -14.90
N ASP A 132 -15.21 11.58 -15.92
CA ASP A 132 -15.01 13.03 -15.83
C ASP A 132 -16.34 13.77 -15.64
N GLU A 133 -17.43 13.28 -16.23
CA GLU A 133 -18.77 13.85 -16.08
C GLU A 133 -19.27 13.75 -14.64
N GLU A 134 -19.07 12.60 -13.98
CA GLU A 134 -19.41 12.42 -12.56
C GLU A 134 -18.63 13.40 -11.68
N ILE A 135 -17.31 13.49 -11.89
CA ILE A 135 -16.43 14.40 -11.12
C ILE A 135 -16.82 15.86 -11.38
N ARG A 136 -17.07 16.25 -12.63
CA ARG A 136 -17.50 17.60 -13.00
C ARG A 136 -18.85 17.97 -12.36
N ALA A 137 -19.81 17.06 -12.39
CA ALA A 137 -21.12 17.26 -11.77
C ALA A 137 -21.00 17.41 -10.24
N LEU A 138 -20.15 16.61 -9.61
CA LEU A 138 -19.83 16.72 -8.19
C LEU A 138 -19.23 18.08 -7.86
N LEU A 139 -18.16 18.50 -8.55
CA LEU A 139 -17.47 19.76 -8.28
C LEU A 139 -18.39 20.97 -8.50
N LYS A 140 -19.28 20.92 -9.48
CA LYS A 140 -20.32 21.94 -9.68
C LYS A 140 -21.30 21.99 -8.51
N THR A 141 -21.75 20.83 -8.04
CA THR A 141 -22.70 20.73 -6.91
C THR A 141 -22.08 21.19 -5.60
N ARG A 142 -20.76 20.96 -5.42
CA ARG A 142 -20.00 21.27 -4.21
C ARG A 142 -19.22 22.59 -4.29
N ALA A 143 -19.53 23.45 -5.27
CA ALA A 143 -18.83 24.72 -5.49
C ALA A 143 -18.91 25.66 -4.28
N ALA A 144 -20.04 25.67 -3.55
CA ALA A 144 -20.21 26.49 -2.36
C ALA A 144 -19.28 26.04 -1.21
N ASP A 145 -19.16 24.72 -0.99
CA ASP A 145 -18.28 24.15 0.04
C ASP A 145 -16.81 24.44 -0.28
N LEU A 146 -16.42 24.28 -1.55
CA LEU A 146 -15.08 24.60 -2.04
C LEU A 146 -14.75 26.08 -1.84
N ALA A 147 -15.70 26.97 -2.16
CA ALA A 147 -15.52 28.41 -1.96
C ALA A 147 -15.42 28.79 -0.48
N ALA A 148 -16.23 28.17 0.40
CA ALA A 148 -16.18 28.39 1.84
C ALA A 148 -14.81 28.02 2.44
N GLU A 149 -14.15 27.01 1.87
CA GLU A 149 -12.82 26.55 2.24
C GLU A 149 -11.67 27.23 1.44
N ASN A 150 -11.98 28.31 0.69
CA ASN A 150 -11.05 29.04 -0.19
C ASN A 150 -10.30 28.16 -1.20
N CYS A 151 -10.92 27.07 -1.64
CA CYS A 151 -10.30 26.14 -2.57
C CYS A 151 -10.36 26.63 -4.02
N ALA A 152 -9.24 26.56 -4.72
CA ALA A 152 -9.15 26.79 -6.16
C ALA A 152 -9.28 25.46 -6.91
N THR A 153 -10.17 25.41 -7.90
CA THR A 153 -10.42 24.23 -8.73
C THR A 153 -9.98 24.49 -10.17
N GLN A 154 -9.16 23.60 -10.73
CA GLN A 154 -8.66 23.68 -12.10
C GLN A 154 -8.76 22.30 -12.78
N ARG A 155 -9.25 22.28 -14.01
CA ARG A 155 -9.14 21.10 -14.89
C ARG A 155 -7.80 21.14 -15.64
N CYS A 156 -7.15 19.99 -15.77
CA CYS A 156 -5.88 19.83 -16.48
C CYS A 156 -6.04 18.76 -17.56
N ASP A 157 -6.20 19.20 -18.80
CA ASP A 157 -6.39 18.27 -19.94
C ASP A 157 -5.08 17.56 -20.37
N ASP A 158 -3.92 18.10 -19.98
CA ASP A 158 -2.61 17.45 -20.21
C ASP A 158 -2.17 16.66 -18.97
N GLU A 159 -2.27 15.33 -19.07
CA GLU A 159 -1.83 14.40 -18.03
C GLU A 159 -0.35 14.60 -17.62
N THR A 160 0.51 14.99 -18.56
CA THR A 160 1.93 15.23 -18.27
C THR A 160 2.10 16.46 -17.39
N ALA A 161 1.43 17.57 -17.75
CA ALA A 161 1.39 18.77 -16.93
C ALA A 161 0.77 18.51 -15.55
N LEU A 162 -0.30 17.70 -15.47
CA LEU A 162 -0.91 17.30 -14.20
C LEU A 162 0.08 16.55 -13.30
N CYS A 163 0.80 15.56 -13.86
CA CYS A 163 1.80 14.78 -13.14
C CYS A 163 2.97 15.64 -12.68
N GLN A 164 3.52 16.51 -13.55
CA GLN A 164 4.61 17.43 -13.22
C GLN A 164 4.20 18.41 -12.11
N THR A 165 3.02 18.98 -12.23
CA THR A 165 2.47 19.92 -11.26
C THR A 165 2.21 19.26 -9.91
N THR A 166 1.71 18.02 -9.92
CA THR A 166 1.51 17.23 -8.70
C THR A 166 2.84 16.84 -8.07
N ALA A 167 3.82 16.41 -8.87
CA ALA A 167 5.17 16.10 -8.40
C ALA A 167 5.83 17.33 -7.75
N GLN A 168 5.70 18.51 -8.36
CA GLN A 168 6.17 19.77 -7.79
C GLN A 168 5.47 20.09 -6.46
N ALA A 169 4.16 19.86 -6.34
CA ALA A 169 3.48 20.01 -5.06
C ALA A 169 4.05 19.05 -3.99
N ILE A 170 4.37 17.81 -4.37
CA ILE A 170 5.02 16.85 -3.47
C ILE A 170 6.39 17.38 -3.02
N THR A 171 7.24 17.91 -3.93
CA THR A 171 8.57 18.44 -3.55
C THR A 171 8.49 19.65 -2.62
N GLU A 172 7.40 20.41 -2.68
CA GLU A 172 7.09 21.51 -1.76
C GLU A 172 6.64 21.03 -0.37
N GLY A 173 6.54 19.72 -0.15
CA GLY A 173 6.09 19.13 1.11
C GLY A 173 4.57 19.16 1.30
N LYS A 174 3.79 19.37 0.23
CA LYS A 174 2.33 19.31 0.28
C LYS A 174 1.84 17.86 0.38
N VAL A 175 0.73 17.69 1.08
CA VAL A 175 0.02 16.41 1.19
C VAL A 175 -1.05 16.33 0.11
N ILE A 176 -0.94 15.32 -0.73
CA ILE A 176 -1.75 15.16 -1.94
C ILE A 176 -2.75 14.03 -1.74
N GLY A 177 -4.05 14.31 -1.82
CA GLY A 177 -5.06 13.30 -2.09
C GLY A 177 -5.03 12.93 -3.58
N TRP A 178 -4.85 11.65 -3.90
CA TRP A 178 -4.69 11.15 -5.26
C TRP A 178 -5.75 10.10 -5.56
N PHE A 179 -6.72 10.47 -6.40
CA PHE A 179 -7.85 9.65 -6.80
C PHE A 179 -7.85 9.46 -8.32
N GLN A 180 -7.48 8.27 -8.78
CA GLN A 180 -7.31 7.98 -10.21
C GLN A 180 -7.88 6.63 -10.60
N GLY A 181 -8.43 6.51 -11.81
CA GLY A 181 -8.81 5.24 -12.43
C GLY A 181 -9.62 4.29 -11.55
N ARG A 182 -9.43 2.99 -11.80
CA ARG A 182 -10.08 1.91 -11.06
C ARG A 182 -9.48 1.75 -9.67
N MET A 183 -10.33 1.67 -8.66
CA MET A 183 -9.92 1.40 -7.28
C MET A 183 -9.13 0.09 -7.16
N GLU A 184 -8.14 0.08 -6.26
CA GLU A 184 -7.37 -1.12 -5.95
C GLU A 184 -8.21 -2.09 -5.11
N TRP A 185 -8.11 -3.39 -5.38
CA TRP A 185 -8.66 -4.42 -4.53
C TRP A 185 -7.66 -4.88 -3.47
N GLY A 186 -8.13 -5.03 -2.24
CA GLY A 186 -7.33 -5.41 -1.09
C GLY A 186 -7.17 -4.28 -0.08
N PRO A 187 -6.39 -4.50 0.99
CA PRO A 187 -6.32 -3.57 2.12
C PRO A 187 -5.27 -2.45 1.96
N ARG A 188 -4.61 -2.37 0.80
CA ARG A 188 -3.52 -1.43 0.52
C ARG A 188 -3.95 -0.47 -0.58
N ALA A 189 -3.66 0.81 -0.41
CA ALA A 189 -3.68 1.74 -1.53
C ALA A 189 -2.39 1.57 -2.34
N LEU A 190 -2.54 1.45 -3.65
CA LEU A 190 -1.47 1.12 -4.60
C LEU A 190 -1.41 2.16 -5.71
N GLY A 191 -1.70 3.43 -5.41
CA GLY A 191 -1.55 4.54 -6.34
C GLY A 191 -2.84 5.01 -7.03
N ASN A 192 -4.02 4.48 -6.68
CA ASN A 192 -5.29 4.94 -7.27
C ASN A 192 -6.25 5.54 -6.23
N ARG A 193 -6.14 5.18 -4.95
CA ARG A 193 -6.83 5.82 -3.82
C ARG A 193 -5.84 6.11 -2.70
N SER A 194 -4.91 7.01 -2.99
CA SER A 194 -3.70 7.22 -2.19
C SER A 194 -3.60 8.64 -1.62
N ILE A 195 -2.97 8.76 -0.47
CA ILE A 195 -2.41 10.03 0.00
C ILE A 195 -0.90 9.96 -0.23
N LEU A 196 -0.38 10.97 -0.92
CA LEU A 196 1.03 11.05 -1.32
C LEU A 196 1.76 12.15 -0.55
N GLY A 197 3.05 11.94 -0.34
CA GLY A 197 3.93 12.91 0.31
C GLY A 197 5.40 12.74 -0.10
N ASP A 198 6.23 13.71 0.27
CA ASP A 198 7.66 13.69 -0.03
C ASP A 198 8.39 12.67 0.86
N PRO A 199 8.99 11.61 0.31
CA PRO A 199 9.69 10.61 1.11
C PRO A 199 10.99 11.15 1.74
N ARG A 200 11.54 12.24 1.20
CA ARG A 200 12.81 12.84 1.63
C ARG A 200 12.70 13.63 2.93
N ARG A 201 11.48 14.02 3.29
CA ARG A 201 11.19 14.87 4.44
C ARG A 201 11.01 14.05 5.71
N ALA A 202 11.92 14.21 6.68
CA ALA A 202 11.83 13.50 7.95
C ALA A 202 10.54 13.85 8.75
N ASP A 203 10.05 15.08 8.62
CA ASP A 203 8.84 15.59 9.29
C ASP A 203 7.52 15.17 8.59
N MET A 204 7.59 14.57 7.39
CA MET A 204 6.39 14.18 6.63
C MET A 204 5.53 13.16 7.38
N LYS A 205 6.14 12.29 8.19
CA LYS A 205 5.42 11.34 9.04
C LYS A 205 4.51 12.06 10.04
N ASP A 206 5.04 13.10 10.68
CA ASP A 206 4.32 13.89 11.68
C ASP A 206 3.25 14.76 11.01
N ILE A 207 3.57 15.37 9.87
CA ILE A 207 2.63 16.14 9.05
C ILE A 207 1.42 15.28 8.66
N LEU A 208 1.62 14.07 8.15
CA LEU A 208 0.53 13.17 7.75
C LEU A 208 -0.31 12.71 8.95
N ASN A 209 0.32 12.44 10.08
CA ASN A 209 -0.37 12.05 11.31
C ASN A 209 -1.22 13.20 11.87
N LEU A 210 -0.68 14.43 11.89
CA LEU A 210 -1.38 15.62 12.36
C LEU A 210 -2.51 16.04 11.42
N LYS A 211 -2.26 16.09 10.11
CA LYS A 211 -3.22 16.60 9.11
C LYS A 211 -4.36 15.64 8.82
N ILE A 212 -4.12 14.33 8.93
CA ILE A 212 -5.04 13.30 8.41
C ILE A 212 -5.17 12.12 9.37
N LYS A 213 -4.09 11.35 9.59
CA LYS A 213 -4.26 9.97 10.11
C LYS A 213 -4.69 9.91 11.56
N ARG A 214 -4.20 10.82 12.40
CA ARG A 214 -4.39 10.79 13.86
C ARG A 214 -4.07 9.42 14.46
N ARG A 215 -3.05 8.75 13.91
CA ARG A 215 -2.61 7.40 14.30
C ARG A 215 -1.31 7.47 15.09
N GLU A 216 -0.97 6.35 15.69
CA GLU A 216 0.23 6.22 16.50
C GLU A 216 1.50 6.44 15.67
N SER A 217 2.47 7.17 16.23
CA SER A 217 3.68 7.63 15.54
C SER A 217 4.58 6.51 15.00
N PHE A 218 4.44 5.28 15.52
CA PHE A 218 5.24 4.14 15.09
C PHE A 218 4.73 3.47 13.81
N ARG A 219 3.52 3.82 13.30
CA ARG A 219 3.03 3.22 12.06
C ARG A 219 3.83 3.73 10.86
N PRO A 220 4.53 2.87 10.13
CA PRO A 220 5.33 3.32 9.02
C PRO A 220 4.47 3.61 7.78
N PHE A 221 5.01 4.46 6.92
CA PHE A 221 4.49 4.70 5.57
C PHE A 221 5.30 3.90 4.54
N ALA A 222 4.69 3.66 3.38
CA ALA A 222 5.25 2.82 2.34
C ALA A 222 5.82 3.66 1.20
N PRO A 223 6.97 3.30 0.62
CA PRO A 223 7.41 3.87 -0.65
C PRO A 223 6.71 3.19 -1.83
N SER A 224 6.21 3.99 -2.78
CA SER A 224 5.89 3.53 -4.13
C SER A 224 7.05 3.90 -5.05
N ILE A 225 7.76 2.90 -5.58
CA ILE A 225 9.01 3.05 -6.34
C ILE A 225 8.84 2.57 -7.79
N LEU A 226 9.48 3.27 -8.73
CA LEU A 226 9.61 2.80 -10.11
C LEU A 226 10.34 1.45 -10.12
N ARG A 227 9.76 0.42 -10.74
CA ARG A 227 10.30 -0.95 -10.70
C ARG A 227 11.76 -1.02 -11.12
N GLU A 228 12.12 -0.29 -12.17
CA GLU A 228 13.47 -0.24 -12.75
C GLU A 228 14.56 0.22 -11.77
N HIS A 229 14.19 0.98 -10.73
CA HIS A 229 15.12 1.51 -9.74
C HIS A 229 15.18 0.71 -8.42
N VAL A 230 14.41 -0.38 -8.27
CA VAL A 230 14.39 -1.16 -7.01
C VAL A 230 15.79 -1.64 -6.60
N HIS A 231 16.53 -2.22 -7.54
CA HIS A 231 17.86 -2.77 -7.30
C HIS A 231 18.89 -1.73 -6.79
N GLU A 232 18.69 -0.44 -7.11
CA GLU A 232 19.56 0.66 -6.68
C GLU A 232 19.25 1.18 -5.28
N TRP A 233 18.04 0.89 -4.76
CA TRP A 233 17.52 1.45 -3.51
C TRP A 233 17.31 0.41 -2.41
N PHE A 234 17.02 -0.83 -2.78
CA PHE A 234 16.79 -1.94 -1.86
C PHE A 234 17.86 -3.03 -2.04
N GLU A 235 18.12 -3.77 -0.97
CA GLU A 235 19.07 -4.89 -0.98
C GLU A 235 18.54 -6.11 -1.75
N GLN A 236 17.21 -6.27 -1.80
CA GLN A 236 16.53 -7.27 -2.59
C GLN A 236 15.92 -6.63 -3.84
N ASP A 237 16.07 -7.28 -4.99
CA ASP A 237 15.47 -6.88 -6.26
C ASP A 237 14.41 -7.90 -6.68
N ASP A 238 13.14 -7.54 -6.45
CA ASP A 238 11.99 -8.36 -6.81
C ASP A 238 10.77 -7.46 -7.07
N ASP A 239 9.75 -8.03 -7.70
CA ASP A 239 8.47 -7.36 -7.89
C ASP A 239 7.60 -7.45 -6.62
N VAL A 240 7.14 -6.31 -6.12
CA VAL A 240 6.26 -6.20 -4.95
C VAL A 240 5.07 -5.29 -5.27
N PRO A 241 4.19 -5.66 -6.21
CA PRO A 241 3.16 -4.76 -6.73
C PRO A 241 2.06 -4.44 -5.70
N PHE A 242 1.98 -5.21 -4.61
CA PHE A 242 0.89 -5.16 -3.64
C PHE A 242 1.27 -4.70 -2.22
N MET A 243 2.49 -4.18 -2.01
CA MET A 243 3.02 -3.86 -0.67
C MET A 243 2.97 -5.04 0.32
N MET A 244 3.28 -6.24 -0.18
CA MET A 244 3.18 -7.49 0.58
C MET A 244 4.53 -8.00 1.12
N GLN A 245 5.62 -7.30 0.82
CA GLN A 245 6.97 -7.58 1.32
C GLN A 245 7.61 -6.30 1.88
N VAL A 246 8.54 -6.49 2.80
CA VAL A 246 9.39 -5.45 3.38
C VAL A 246 10.83 -5.78 3.03
N PHE A 247 11.53 -4.88 2.35
CA PHE A 247 12.94 -5.06 2.00
C PHE A 247 13.82 -4.08 2.77
N GLN A 248 15.10 -4.42 2.91
CA GLN A 248 16.07 -3.51 3.48
C GLN A 248 16.40 -2.41 2.47
N VAL A 249 16.28 -1.16 2.89
CA VAL A 249 16.78 -0.03 2.12
C VAL A 249 18.30 -0.04 2.26
N ARG A 250 19.01 0.12 1.14
CA ARG A 250 20.48 0.18 1.14
C ARG A 250 20.96 1.29 2.07
N GLU A 251 21.99 0.99 2.85
CA GLU A 251 22.42 1.84 3.97
C GLU A 251 22.70 3.29 3.56
N ASP A 252 23.35 3.51 2.42
CA ASP A 252 23.66 4.83 1.86
C ASP A 252 22.41 5.60 1.37
N LYS A 253 21.30 4.91 1.13
CA LYS A 253 20.03 5.50 0.66
C LYS A 253 19.08 5.84 1.80
N ARG A 254 19.21 5.21 2.97
CA ARG A 254 18.31 5.41 4.13
C ARG A 254 18.12 6.90 4.51
N PRO A 255 19.18 7.74 4.57
CA PRO A 255 19.04 9.15 4.92
C PRO A 255 18.31 9.99 3.86
N LEU A 256 18.23 9.48 2.61
CA LEU A 256 17.59 10.20 1.49
C LEU A 256 16.07 10.05 1.50
N VAL A 257 15.52 9.01 2.14
CA VAL A 257 14.08 8.72 2.20
C VAL A 257 13.61 8.38 3.63
N PRO A 258 13.84 9.27 4.60
CA PRO A 258 13.54 9.00 6.01
C PRO A 258 12.03 8.83 6.29
N ALA A 259 11.14 9.36 5.44
CA ALA A 259 9.69 9.28 5.65
C ALA A 259 9.12 7.87 5.38
N THR A 260 9.80 7.07 4.56
CA THR A 260 9.39 5.72 4.16
C THR A 260 10.33 4.62 4.68
N THR A 261 11.44 5.02 5.30
CA THR A 261 12.39 4.10 5.96
C THR A 261 12.01 3.91 7.43
N HIS A 262 11.97 2.65 7.87
CA HIS A 262 11.75 2.25 9.25
C HIS A 262 13.01 2.41 10.10
N VAL A 263 12.87 2.34 11.43
CA VAL A 263 14.01 2.44 12.36
C VAL A 263 15.06 1.35 12.11
N ASP A 264 14.64 0.16 11.66
CA ASP A 264 15.53 -0.95 11.33
C ASP A 264 16.10 -0.90 9.90
N GLY A 265 15.91 0.22 9.18
CA GLY A 265 16.39 0.39 7.80
C GLY A 265 15.48 -0.21 6.73
N SER A 266 14.38 -0.85 7.09
CA SER A 266 13.48 -1.49 6.14
C SER A 266 12.42 -0.54 5.55
N GLY A 267 11.83 -0.92 4.42
CA GLY A 267 10.71 -0.22 3.79
C GLY A 267 9.72 -1.19 3.13
N ARG A 268 8.42 -0.99 3.37
CA ARG A 268 7.36 -1.80 2.73
C ARG A 268 6.99 -1.25 1.36
N LEU A 269 7.77 -1.61 0.35
CA LEU A 269 7.67 -1.04 -0.98
C LEU A 269 6.45 -1.52 -1.80
N GLN A 270 6.01 -0.66 -2.71
CA GLN A 270 5.22 -1.01 -3.88
C GLN A 270 6.09 -0.79 -5.13
N THR A 271 6.24 -1.81 -5.97
CA THR A 271 6.80 -1.64 -7.32
C THR A 271 5.74 -1.09 -8.26
N VAL A 272 6.11 -0.09 -9.05
CA VAL A 272 5.22 0.58 -10.01
C VAL A 272 5.78 0.40 -11.42
N HIS A 273 4.96 -0.15 -12.30
CA HIS A 273 5.27 -0.33 -13.71
C HIS A 273 4.46 0.62 -14.58
N ALA A 274 5.04 1.06 -15.69
CA ALA A 274 4.34 1.86 -16.68
C ALA A 274 3.15 1.12 -17.33
N HIS A 275 3.23 -0.20 -17.49
CA HIS A 275 2.16 -0.97 -18.14
C HIS A 275 0.97 -1.26 -17.21
N THR A 276 1.18 -1.33 -15.88
CA THR A 276 0.08 -1.56 -14.91
C THR A 276 -0.57 -0.27 -14.43
N ASN A 277 0.21 0.80 -14.22
CA ASN A 277 -0.31 2.10 -13.80
C ASN A 277 0.47 3.27 -14.44
N PRO A 278 0.20 3.58 -15.72
CA PRO A 278 0.99 4.55 -16.49
C PRO A 278 0.97 5.96 -15.90
N ARG A 279 -0.18 6.40 -15.38
CA ARG A 279 -0.33 7.75 -14.80
C ARG A 279 0.43 7.87 -13.47
N TYR A 280 0.37 6.85 -12.61
CA TYR A 280 1.13 6.85 -11.36
C TYR A 280 2.64 6.69 -11.60
N HIS A 281 3.05 5.86 -12.56
CA HIS A 281 4.44 5.78 -13.01
C HIS A 281 4.94 7.14 -13.52
N ARG A 282 4.14 7.85 -14.33
CA ARG A 282 4.49 9.20 -14.83
C ARG A 282 4.63 10.23 -13.70
N LEU A 283 3.74 10.19 -12.71
CA LEU A 283 3.86 11.04 -11.52
C LEU A 283 5.18 10.80 -10.78
N ILE A 284 5.51 9.54 -10.50
CA ILE A 284 6.76 9.19 -9.80
C ILE A 284 7.97 9.52 -10.67
N SER A 285 7.90 9.34 -11.98
CA SER A 285 8.96 9.74 -12.93
C SER A 285 9.18 11.25 -12.96
N ALA A 286 8.10 12.05 -12.92
CA ALA A 286 8.21 13.50 -12.82
C ALA A 286 8.84 13.92 -11.48
N PHE A 287 8.46 13.27 -10.37
CA PHE A 287 9.09 13.48 -9.07
C PHE A 287 10.58 13.09 -9.09
N HIS A 288 10.91 11.96 -9.73
CA HIS A 288 12.28 11.51 -9.91
C HIS A 288 13.12 12.53 -10.67
N ALA A 289 12.62 13.07 -11.78
CA ALA A 289 13.31 14.10 -12.56
C ALA A 289 13.60 15.38 -11.74
N LEU A 290 12.73 15.73 -10.78
CA LEU A 290 12.90 16.91 -9.91
C LEU A 290 13.86 16.66 -8.73
N THR A 291 14.07 15.41 -8.33
CA THR A 291 14.65 15.10 -7.00
C THR A 291 15.76 14.06 -6.99
N SER A 292 15.95 13.33 -8.09
CA SER A 292 16.78 12.11 -8.17
C SER A 292 16.36 10.99 -7.22
N VAL A 293 15.12 11.04 -6.68
CA VAL A 293 14.52 9.97 -5.87
C VAL A 293 13.37 9.31 -6.65
N PRO A 294 13.46 8.01 -7.02
CA PRO A 294 12.52 7.34 -7.92
C PRO A 294 11.29 6.78 -7.18
N MET A 295 10.88 7.40 -6.08
CA MET A 295 9.76 6.95 -5.27
C MET A 295 9.03 8.11 -4.60
N VAL A 296 7.78 7.87 -4.23
CA VAL A 296 6.99 8.78 -3.38
C VAL A 296 6.49 8.04 -2.14
N LEU A 297 6.21 8.77 -1.06
CA LEU A 297 5.48 8.19 0.07
C LEU A 297 4.03 7.93 -0.36
N ASN A 298 3.52 6.75 -0.03
CA ASN A 298 2.14 6.35 -0.28
C ASN A 298 1.48 5.82 1.02
N THR A 299 0.24 6.25 1.25
CA THR A 299 -0.65 5.70 2.28
C THR A 299 -2.09 5.68 1.81
N SER A 300 -2.94 4.90 2.48
CA SER A 300 -4.36 4.76 2.12
C SER A 300 -5.09 6.08 2.13
N PHE A 301 -5.95 6.39 1.16
CA PHE A 301 -6.76 7.61 1.21
C PHE A 301 -8.00 7.39 2.11
N ASN A 302 -7.89 7.77 3.38
CA ASN A 302 -8.94 7.69 4.42
C ASN A 302 -8.56 8.41 5.73
N GLU A 303 -9.55 8.69 6.59
CA GLU A 303 -9.40 9.24 7.96
C GLU A 303 -10.05 8.29 8.99
N ASN A 304 -9.48 7.09 9.17
CA ASN A 304 -10.03 6.02 10.04
C ASN A 304 -11.34 5.36 9.59
N GLU A 305 -11.65 5.50 8.31
CA GLU A 305 -12.71 4.78 7.59
C GLU A 305 -12.11 3.85 6.52
N PRO A 306 -12.91 3.04 5.80
CA PRO A 306 -12.44 2.34 4.60
C PRO A 306 -11.77 3.29 3.60
N VAL A 307 -10.97 2.75 2.67
CA VAL A 307 -10.37 3.56 1.60
C VAL A 307 -11.49 4.18 0.76
N VAL A 308 -11.37 5.47 0.43
CA VAL A 308 -12.36 6.16 -0.40
C VAL A 308 -12.51 5.42 -1.73
N CYS A 309 -13.75 5.18 -2.13
CA CYS A 309 -14.15 4.47 -3.33
C CYS A 309 -14.66 5.45 -4.39
N ARG A 310 -15.52 6.39 -3.97
CA ARG A 310 -16.22 7.37 -4.80
C ARG A 310 -15.61 8.78 -4.70
N PRO A 311 -15.77 9.64 -5.73
CA PRO A 311 -15.21 10.98 -5.73
C PRO A 311 -15.82 11.87 -4.63
N GLU A 312 -17.08 11.64 -4.25
CA GLU A 312 -17.72 12.30 -3.10
C GLU A 312 -16.95 12.04 -1.81
N GLU A 313 -16.59 10.77 -1.57
CA GLU A 313 -15.88 10.34 -0.37
C GLU A 313 -14.46 10.93 -0.31
N ALA A 314 -13.78 11.01 -1.46
CA ALA A 314 -12.48 11.65 -1.59
C ALA A 314 -12.54 13.16 -1.34
N LEU A 315 -13.56 13.84 -1.88
CA LEU A 315 -13.78 15.26 -1.67
C LEU A 315 -14.15 15.57 -0.22
N ASP A 316 -15.04 14.79 0.39
CA ASP A 316 -15.42 14.94 1.80
C ASP A 316 -14.22 14.71 2.72
N CYS A 317 -13.38 13.71 2.43
CA CYS A 317 -12.13 13.48 3.16
C CYS A 317 -11.18 14.68 3.02
N PHE A 318 -11.02 15.25 1.82
CA PHE A 318 -10.19 16.44 1.58
C PHE A 318 -10.72 17.68 2.33
N LEU A 319 -12.04 17.93 2.31
CA LEU A 319 -12.65 19.08 2.95
C LEU A 319 -12.56 19.01 4.49
N ARG A 320 -12.70 17.80 5.06
CA ARG A 320 -12.66 17.57 6.51
C ARG A 320 -11.24 17.48 7.09
N THR A 321 -10.25 17.20 6.25
CA THR A 321 -8.83 17.11 6.65
C THR A 321 -8.04 18.35 6.22
N LYS A 322 -6.75 18.38 6.58
CA LYS A 322 -5.83 19.47 6.19
C LYS A 322 -4.95 19.09 5.00
N MET A 323 -5.45 18.26 4.08
CA MET A 323 -4.79 18.00 2.79
C MET A 323 -4.62 19.31 2.01
N ASP A 324 -3.49 19.45 1.33
CA ASP A 324 -3.13 20.69 0.64
C ASP A 324 -3.65 20.69 -0.81
N VAL A 325 -3.63 19.52 -1.45
CA VAL A 325 -4.09 19.33 -2.84
C VAL A 325 -4.90 18.04 -2.93
N LEU A 326 -5.98 18.06 -3.72
CA LEU A 326 -6.70 16.88 -4.15
C LEU A 326 -6.68 16.81 -5.67
N VAL A 327 -6.26 15.67 -6.21
CA VAL A 327 -6.33 15.34 -7.63
C VAL A 327 -7.41 14.28 -7.84
N LEU A 328 -8.54 14.70 -8.42
CA LEU A 328 -9.69 13.86 -8.79
C LEU A 328 -9.72 13.68 -10.30
N GLY A 329 -9.21 12.56 -10.81
CA GLY A 329 -9.07 12.36 -12.25
C GLY A 329 -8.19 13.47 -12.84
N ASP A 330 -8.76 14.26 -13.76
CA ASP A 330 -8.09 15.39 -14.42
C ASP A 330 -8.33 16.75 -13.72
N TRP A 331 -8.97 16.75 -12.54
CA TRP A 331 -9.24 17.95 -11.76
C TRP A 331 -8.28 18.07 -10.58
N MET A 332 -7.71 19.25 -10.41
CA MET A 332 -6.88 19.61 -9.27
C MET A 332 -7.59 20.67 -8.42
N ILE A 333 -7.76 20.36 -7.14
CA ILE A 333 -8.31 21.24 -6.11
C ILE A 333 -7.17 21.60 -5.16
N ARG A 334 -6.99 22.89 -4.85
CA ARG A 334 -5.91 23.40 -3.98
C ARG A 334 -6.47 24.32 -2.90
N ARG A 335 -5.92 24.23 -1.69
CA ARG A 335 -6.15 25.18 -0.60
C ARG A 335 -5.22 26.38 -0.66
#